data_AF-A0A9Q0B6R7-F1
#
_entry.id   AF-A0A9Q0B6R7-F1
#
_cell.length_a   1.000
_cell.length_b   1.000
_cell.length_c   1.000
_cell.angle_alpha   90.00
_cell.angle_beta   90.00
_cell.angle_gamma   90.00
#
_symmetry.space_group_name_H-M   'P 1'
#
loop_
_entity.id
_entity.type
_entity.pdbx_description
1 polymer ?
#
loop_
_entity_poly.entity_id
_entity_poly.type
_entity_poly.pdbx_seq_one_letter_code
_entity_poly.pdbx_strand_id
1 'polypeptide(L)'
;MDEYHIKHTSWYQASVEAFSAKVAKKDLAGAQDPNTTSNPDMIVAARLRPILEDEVSAGLIRGVFSRPNNNGAVDIHQIRKHIKPLGPPTLTTTSVQLDKAYGPDDTSEQIYRDLVEPLVPWAWSGGVSTVFAYGQTGSGKTFTVSEIEQLVAKSLMSGGLEGERKVYACIIELAGNSSFDLLNSRKPISVLEDSFGVTQLAGALEHEITEAAALLELIEKAATFRRTASTFKNDASSRSHAICRIRIESPIPTAEDGLLYLIDLAGSEAARDIANHTPDRMKEAREINTSLSVLKDCIRGRATVDVASLTGKTKSPTYIPFRQSSLTKILKHVFDPVGRRSCKTVVLACVNPSLPDAGAGKNTLKYAEMLRVLLPKAKAQSYDPEMPATWDNERLKTWIDANSGNPAISGELVAPTETGSLLLRLPAPEFLARCLKSPGVDEDQARAFHAKFWRLHIDSQKSGGKKTESKSEAEPAKGKGRKTAINQEMLSSSVDPDAKANDVPFKERIRPGMVVRWSPPSTFPMGLPGLNMLVILCPQLAVGPTVRDLTGDLVNRSGFSSTRGTKYLCAMVLPGFMAESYELSMWRQVVVDVEQMEAEVLLEYDSGTRYYHITL
;
A
#
# COMPACT_ATOMS: atom_id res chain seq x y z
N MET A 1 -26.33 31.03 -13.25
CA MET A 1 -25.43 30.70 -14.37
C MET A 1 -24.90 32.01 -14.94
N ASP A 2 -23.65 32.09 -15.40
CA ASP A 2 -23.10 33.30 -16.05
C ASP A 2 -23.96 33.67 -17.28
N GLU A 3 -24.35 34.94 -17.46
CA GLU A 3 -25.19 35.41 -18.58
C GLU A 3 -24.66 34.94 -19.94
N TYR A 4 -23.35 34.79 -20.06
CA TYR A 4 -22.70 34.29 -21.25
C TYR A 4 -23.08 32.83 -21.56
N HIS A 5 -23.19 31.98 -20.55
CA HIS A 5 -23.52 30.56 -20.77
C HIS A 5 -24.96 30.43 -21.27
N ILE A 6 -25.89 31.16 -20.66
CA ILE A 6 -27.31 31.18 -21.05
C ILE A 6 -27.46 31.62 -22.50
N LYS A 7 -26.77 32.71 -22.89
CA LYS A 7 -26.80 33.24 -24.27
C LYS A 7 -26.33 32.22 -25.32
N HIS A 8 -25.45 31.29 -24.95
CA HIS A 8 -24.81 30.35 -25.88
C HIS A 8 -25.27 28.90 -25.70
N THR A 9 -26.33 28.62 -24.92
CA THR A 9 -26.83 27.27 -24.64
C THR A 9 -27.19 26.48 -25.91
N SER A 10 -27.99 27.03 -26.82
CA SER A 10 -28.40 26.31 -28.04
C SER A 10 -27.23 26.01 -28.98
N TRP A 11 -26.30 26.96 -29.13
CA TRP A 11 -25.07 26.75 -29.89
C TRP A 11 -24.21 25.66 -29.26
N TYR A 12 -24.10 25.65 -27.93
CA TYR A 12 -23.31 24.66 -27.19
C TYR A 12 -23.90 23.26 -27.35
N GLN A 13 -25.22 23.10 -27.19
CA GLN A 13 -25.91 21.81 -27.37
C GLN A 13 -25.69 21.26 -28.79
N ALA A 14 -25.92 22.09 -29.81
CA ALA A 14 -25.67 21.69 -31.20
C ALA A 14 -24.19 21.32 -31.44
N SER A 15 -23.25 22.03 -30.82
CA SER A 15 -21.81 21.75 -30.93
C SER A 15 -21.40 20.45 -30.24
N VAL A 16 -22.03 20.12 -29.11
CA VAL A 16 -21.82 18.85 -28.39
C VAL A 16 -22.44 17.69 -29.15
N GLU A 17 -23.64 17.85 -29.71
CA GLU A 17 -24.28 16.83 -30.55
C GLU A 17 -23.48 16.57 -31.84
N ALA A 18 -22.94 17.63 -32.44
CA ALA A 18 -22.06 17.52 -33.61
C ALA A 18 -20.66 16.97 -33.28
N PHE A 19 -20.28 16.88 -32.00
CA PHE A 19 -18.96 16.39 -31.60
C PHE A 19 -18.85 14.89 -31.87
N SER A 20 -18.14 14.53 -32.95
CA SER A 20 -17.83 13.14 -33.28
C SER A 20 -16.59 12.66 -32.53
N ALA A 21 -16.74 11.57 -31.77
CA ALA A 21 -15.67 10.88 -31.03
C ALA A 21 -14.45 10.45 -31.91
N LYS A 22 -14.57 10.48 -33.25
CA LYS A 22 -13.45 10.22 -34.17
C LYS A 22 -12.31 11.24 -34.02
N VAL A 23 -12.58 12.48 -33.60
CA VAL A 23 -11.58 13.55 -33.41
C VAL A 23 -10.76 13.35 -32.13
N ALA A 24 -11.35 12.76 -31.09
CA ALA A 24 -10.72 12.57 -29.78
C ALA A 24 -9.78 11.35 -29.69
N LYS A 25 -9.69 10.51 -30.74
CA LYS A 25 -8.75 9.37 -30.78
C LYS A 25 -7.29 9.80 -30.59
N LYS A 26 -6.95 11.07 -30.91
CA LYS A 26 -5.60 11.62 -30.74
C LYS A 26 -5.25 11.97 -29.28
N ASP A 27 -6.24 12.32 -28.45
CA ASP A 27 -6.03 12.71 -27.05
C ASP A 27 -6.10 11.54 -26.07
N LEU A 28 -6.71 10.43 -26.49
CA LEU A 28 -6.76 9.15 -25.76
C LEU A 28 -5.49 8.31 -25.99
N ALA A 29 -4.33 8.92 -26.24
CA ALA A 29 -3.12 8.25 -26.73
C ALA A 29 -2.54 7.15 -25.81
N GLY A 30 -3.04 7.00 -24.56
CA GLY A 30 -2.74 5.85 -23.69
C GLY A 30 -3.69 4.65 -23.84
N ALA A 31 -4.77 4.78 -24.61
CA ALA A 31 -5.89 3.83 -24.62
C ALA A 31 -5.71 2.62 -25.55
N GLN A 32 -4.65 2.59 -26.37
CA GLN A 32 -4.50 1.57 -27.42
C GLN A 32 -3.04 1.18 -27.64
N ASP A 33 -2.23 1.04 -26.59
CA ASP A 33 -1.10 0.12 -26.74
C ASP A 33 -1.65 -1.31 -26.60
N PRO A 34 -1.76 -2.09 -27.69
CA PRO A 34 -2.23 -3.47 -27.62
C PRO A 34 -1.36 -4.33 -26.71
N ASN A 35 -0.18 -3.87 -26.31
CA ASN A 35 0.73 -4.51 -25.37
C ASN A 35 0.59 -4.01 -23.93
N THR A 36 -0.54 -3.41 -23.53
CA THR A 36 -0.79 -3.02 -22.12
C THR A 36 -2.15 -3.50 -21.60
N THR A 37 -2.27 -3.68 -20.28
CA THR A 37 -3.48 -4.08 -19.54
C THR A 37 -3.61 -3.23 -18.28
N SER A 38 -4.84 -3.04 -17.79
CA SER A 38 -5.08 -2.34 -16.53
C SER A 38 -4.52 -3.12 -15.32
N ASN A 39 -4.08 -2.41 -14.29
CA ASN A 39 -3.66 -3.01 -13.03
C ASN A 39 -4.88 -3.56 -12.27
N PRO A 40 -5.01 -4.89 -12.08
CA PRO A 40 -6.16 -5.46 -11.40
C PRO A 40 -6.24 -5.12 -9.89
N ASP A 41 -5.13 -4.68 -9.29
CA ASP A 41 -5.06 -4.35 -7.86
C ASP A 41 -5.44 -2.89 -7.57
N MET A 42 -5.54 -2.05 -8.61
CA MET A 42 -5.99 -0.66 -8.48
C MET A 42 -6.85 -0.28 -9.68
N ILE A 43 -8.17 -0.26 -9.48
CA ILE A 43 -9.15 0.10 -10.51
C ILE A 43 -9.61 1.54 -10.29
N VAL A 44 -9.53 2.35 -11.33
CA VAL A 44 -9.98 3.75 -11.30
C VAL A 44 -11.21 3.92 -12.18
N ALA A 45 -12.31 4.38 -11.58
CA ALA A 45 -13.55 4.60 -12.29
C ALA A 45 -14.13 6.00 -12.05
N ALA A 46 -14.87 6.53 -13.01
CA ALA A 46 -15.68 7.74 -12.84
C ALA A 46 -17.15 7.40 -12.64
N ARG A 47 -17.85 8.17 -11.82
CA ARG A 47 -19.32 8.16 -11.69
C ARG A 47 -19.85 9.56 -11.95
N LEU A 48 -20.63 9.71 -13.01
CA LEU A 48 -21.37 10.93 -13.29
C LEU A 48 -22.77 10.77 -12.68
N ARG A 49 -23.13 11.63 -11.72
CA ARG A 49 -24.50 11.62 -11.19
C ARG A 49 -25.49 12.15 -12.24
N PRO A 50 -26.80 11.85 -12.12
CA PRO A 50 -27.84 12.55 -12.87
C PRO A 50 -27.83 14.05 -12.63
N ILE A 51 -28.34 14.82 -13.59
CA ILE A 51 -28.70 16.23 -13.35
C ILE A 51 -29.94 16.26 -12.47
N LEU A 52 -29.91 17.05 -11.39
CA LEU A 52 -31.00 17.10 -10.41
C LEU A 52 -32.16 17.95 -10.94
N GLU A 53 -33.37 17.72 -10.44
CA GLU A 53 -34.58 18.46 -10.86
C GLU A 53 -34.43 19.99 -10.66
N ASP A 54 -33.81 20.41 -9.56
CA ASP A 54 -33.52 21.82 -9.30
C ASP A 54 -32.50 22.40 -10.30
N GLU A 55 -31.54 21.60 -10.75
CA GLU A 55 -30.56 22.00 -11.75
C GLU A 55 -31.20 22.13 -13.13
N VAL A 56 -32.10 21.20 -13.49
CA VAL A 56 -32.92 21.28 -14.71
C VAL A 56 -33.82 22.52 -14.68
N SER A 57 -34.48 22.76 -13.55
CA SER A 57 -35.35 23.92 -13.34
C SER A 57 -34.57 25.24 -13.40
N ALA A 58 -33.31 25.24 -12.97
CA ALA A 58 -32.38 26.37 -13.10
C ALA A 58 -31.78 26.50 -14.52
N GLY A 59 -32.20 25.67 -15.48
CA GLY A 59 -31.73 25.68 -16.86
C GLY A 59 -30.28 25.22 -17.02
N LEU A 60 -29.72 24.49 -16.05
CA LEU A 60 -28.38 23.93 -16.15
C LEU A 60 -28.35 22.82 -17.21
N ILE A 61 -27.29 22.80 -18.00
CA ILE A 61 -27.05 21.81 -19.05
C ILE A 61 -25.78 21.02 -18.74
N ARG A 62 -25.64 19.86 -19.37
CA ARG A 62 -24.51 18.96 -19.15
C ARG A 62 -23.23 19.45 -19.84
N GLY A 63 -22.14 19.47 -19.08
CA GLY A 63 -20.76 19.67 -19.50
C GLY A 63 -19.93 18.39 -19.58
N VAL A 64 -20.35 17.32 -18.90
CA VAL A 64 -19.56 16.09 -18.79
C VAL A 64 -20.39 14.88 -19.23
N PHE A 65 -19.77 14.02 -20.05
CA PHE A 65 -20.42 12.89 -20.71
C PHE A 65 -19.54 11.64 -20.63
N SER A 66 -20.09 10.53 -20.15
CA SER A 66 -19.47 9.21 -20.35
C SER A 66 -19.75 8.73 -21.78
N ARG A 67 -18.82 7.97 -22.37
CA ARG A 67 -19.04 7.36 -23.69
C ARG A 67 -19.64 5.96 -23.55
N PRO A 68 -20.85 5.70 -24.10
CA PRO A 68 -21.46 4.37 -24.02
C PRO A 68 -20.62 3.28 -24.71
N ASN A 69 -19.96 3.63 -25.83
CA ASN A 69 -19.24 2.67 -26.67
C ASN A 69 -17.74 2.58 -26.36
N ASN A 70 -17.24 3.25 -25.32
CA ASN A 70 -15.86 3.13 -24.87
C ASN A 70 -15.81 3.14 -23.34
N ASN A 71 -15.56 1.96 -22.78
CA ASN A 71 -15.51 1.78 -21.34
C ASN A 71 -14.42 2.69 -20.74
N GLY A 72 -14.80 3.50 -19.74
CA GLY A 72 -13.87 4.41 -19.07
C GLY A 72 -13.59 5.75 -19.74
N ALA A 73 -14.09 6.01 -20.96
CA ALA A 73 -13.89 7.31 -21.60
C ALA A 73 -14.90 8.36 -21.11
N VAL A 74 -14.40 9.52 -20.71
CA VAL A 74 -15.20 10.66 -20.26
C VAL A 74 -14.80 11.91 -21.05
N ASP A 75 -15.80 12.58 -21.64
CA ASP A 75 -15.65 13.84 -22.35
C ASP A 75 -16.11 15.01 -21.49
N ILE A 76 -15.27 16.04 -21.42
CA ILE A 76 -15.55 17.28 -20.71
C ILE A 76 -15.58 18.41 -21.72
N HIS A 77 -16.75 19.01 -21.90
CA HIS A 77 -16.99 20.11 -22.81
C HIS A 77 -17.08 21.43 -22.06
N GLN A 78 -16.34 22.44 -22.52
CA GLN A 78 -16.29 23.77 -21.93
C GLN A 78 -16.46 24.85 -23.01
N ILE A 79 -17.15 25.93 -22.65
CA ILE A 79 -17.28 27.10 -23.51
C ILE A 79 -16.07 28.02 -23.28
N ARG A 80 -15.23 28.22 -24.28
CA ARG A 80 -14.10 29.15 -24.19
C ARG A 80 -14.50 30.54 -24.67
N LYS A 81 -14.39 31.53 -23.78
CA LYS A 81 -14.57 32.95 -24.10
C LYS A 81 -13.29 33.50 -24.74
N HIS A 82 -13.40 34.18 -25.88
CA HIS A 82 -12.27 34.91 -26.46
C HIS A 82 -12.12 36.29 -25.82
N ILE A 83 -10.89 36.72 -25.53
CA ILE A 83 -10.56 38.02 -24.88
C ILE A 83 -10.85 39.23 -25.81
N LYS A 84 -10.94 39.01 -27.13
CA LYS A 84 -11.29 40.06 -28.11
C LYS A 84 -12.80 40.08 -28.39
N PRO A 85 -13.43 41.25 -28.66
CA PRO A 85 -14.88 41.41 -28.50
C PRO A 85 -15.77 40.79 -29.61
N LEU A 86 -15.23 40.02 -30.57
CA LEU A 86 -15.98 39.65 -31.80
C LEU A 86 -15.84 38.20 -32.31
N GLY A 87 -15.22 37.28 -31.57
CA GLY A 87 -15.14 35.87 -31.99
C GLY A 87 -16.36 35.05 -31.52
N PRO A 88 -16.91 34.12 -32.32
CA PRO A 88 -17.89 33.15 -31.82
C PRO A 88 -17.27 32.32 -30.68
N PRO A 89 -18.08 31.83 -29.72
CA PRO A 89 -17.58 30.90 -28.71
C PRO A 89 -16.96 29.67 -29.38
N THR A 90 -15.95 29.09 -28.73
CA THR A 90 -15.34 27.84 -29.19
C THR A 90 -15.56 26.73 -28.17
N LEU A 91 -15.89 25.53 -28.65
CA LEU A 91 -16.05 24.35 -27.83
C LEU A 91 -14.65 23.79 -27.55
N THR A 92 -14.25 23.81 -26.27
CA THR A 92 -13.03 23.13 -25.84
C THR A 92 -13.43 21.79 -25.22
N THR A 93 -12.96 20.69 -25.81
CA THR A 93 -13.18 19.35 -25.27
C THR A 93 -11.89 18.85 -24.63
N THR A 94 -12.00 18.25 -23.45
CA THR A 94 -10.94 17.44 -22.85
C THR A 94 -11.50 16.03 -22.66
N SER A 95 -10.84 15.03 -23.24
CA SER A 95 -11.17 13.63 -23.01
C SER A 95 -10.22 13.02 -21.97
N VAL A 96 -10.74 12.13 -21.13
CA VAL A 96 -9.99 11.38 -20.11
C VAL A 96 -10.31 9.89 -20.26
N GLN A 97 -9.31 9.03 -20.06
CA GLN A 97 -9.47 7.57 -20.15
C GLN A 97 -9.21 6.92 -18.78
N LEU A 98 -10.25 6.35 -18.19
CA LEU A 98 -10.19 5.56 -16.95
C LEU A 98 -10.42 4.07 -17.25
N ASP A 99 -10.46 3.23 -16.21
CA ASP A 99 -10.76 1.80 -16.38
C ASP A 99 -12.26 1.58 -16.61
N LYS A 100 -13.11 2.30 -15.87
CA LYS A 100 -14.57 2.32 -16.06
C LYS A 100 -15.15 3.74 -15.93
N ALA A 101 -16.30 3.98 -16.56
CA ALA A 101 -17.02 5.24 -16.46
C ALA A 101 -18.52 4.96 -16.45
N TYR A 102 -19.15 5.32 -15.35
CA TYR A 102 -20.58 5.17 -15.11
C TYR A 102 -21.29 6.48 -15.39
N GLY A 103 -22.31 6.41 -16.23
CA GLY A 103 -23.21 7.52 -16.56
C GLY A 103 -24.35 7.69 -15.57
N PRO A 104 -25.25 8.65 -15.84
CA PRO A 104 -26.43 8.93 -15.01
C PRO A 104 -27.37 7.75 -14.79
N ASP A 105 -27.45 6.84 -15.76
CA ASP A 105 -28.40 5.71 -15.74
C ASP A 105 -27.83 4.49 -14.99
N ASP A 106 -26.55 4.52 -14.61
CA ASP A 106 -25.89 3.44 -13.89
C ASP A 106 -26.15 3.53 -12.36
N THR A 107 -26.59 2.43 -11.77
CA THR A 107 -26.93 2.36 -10.35
C THR A 107 -25.71 2.08 -9.46
N SER A 108 -25.76 2.44 -8.18
CA SER A 108 -24.70 2.06 -7.23
C SER A 108 -24.60 0.54 -7.05
N GLU A 109 -25.71 -0.19 -7.24
CA GLU A 109 -25.70 -1.65 -7.22
C GLU A 109 -24.89 -2.22 -8.40
N GLN A 110 -25.03 -1.65 -9.60
CA GLN A 110 -24.21 -2.04 -10.74
C GLN A 110 -22.72 -1.75 -10.44
N ILE A 111 -22.40 -0.57 -9.91
CA ILE A 111 -21.04 -0.20 -9.52
C ILE A 111 -20.48 -1.18 -8.46
N TYR A 112 -21.30 -1.56 -7.49
CA TYR A 112 -20.94 -2.51 -6.46
C TYR A 112 -20.57 -3.88 -7.05
N ARG A 113 -21.47 -4.49 -7.83
CA ARG A 113 -21.22 -5.80 -8.47
C ARG A 113 -19.96 -5.77 -9.34
N ASP A 114 -19.80 -4.69 -10.08
CA ASP A 114 -18.70 -4.52 -11.02
C ASP A 114 -17.31 -4.36 -10.39
N LEU A 115 -17.24 -3.70 -9.23
CA LEU A 115 -15.98 -3.18 -8.67
C LEU A 115 -15.72 -3.56 -7.22
N VAL A 116 -16.77 -3.61 -6.38
CA VAL A 116 -16.63 -3.73 -4.92
C VAL A 116 -16.92 -5.15 -4.43
N GLU A 117 -17.86 -5.86 -5.06
CA GLU A 117 -18.21 -7.23 -4.70
C GLU A 117 -16.97 -8.16 -4.64
N PRO A 118 -15.99 -8.09 -5.57
CA PRO A 118 -14.77 -8.91 -5.49
C PRO A 118 -13.83 -8.53 -4.34
N LEU A 119 -13.98 -7.34 -3.76
CA LEU A 119 -13.16 -6.87 -2.64
C LEU A 119 -13.59 -7.48 -1.30
N VAL A 120 -14.86 -7.89 -1.18
CA VAL A 120 -15.40 -8.53 0.03
C VAL A 120 -14.72 -9.87 0.31
N PRO A 121 -14.71 -10.87 -0.62
CA PRO A 121 -14.01 -12.12 -0.39
C PRO A 121 -12.49 -11.92 -0.28
N TRP A 122 -11.90 -10.92 -0.96
CA TRP A 122 -10.49 -10.59 -0.79
C TRP A 122 -10.14 -10.16 0.64
N ALA A 123 -10.94 -9.26 1.22
CA ALA A 123 -10.78 -8.87 2.61
C ALA A 123 -11.07 -10.05 3.54
N TRP A 124 -12.11 -10.84 3.26
CA TRP A 124 -12.40 -12.06 4.00
C TRP A 124 -11.19 -12.98 4.07
N SER A 125 -10.47 -13.18 2.96
CA SER A 125 -9.25 -13.98 2.86
C SER A 125 -8.02 -13.40 3.58
N GLY A 126 -8.13 -12.27 4.30
CA GLY A 126 -7.00 -11.64 4.98
C GLY A 126 -6.23 -10.63 4.13
N GLY A 127 -6.79 -10.22 2.99
CA GLY A 127 -6.29 -9.11 2.19
C GLY A 127 -6.73 -7.75 2.72
N VAL A 128 -6.16 -6.68 2.15
CA VAL A 128 -6.63 -5.31 2.39
C VAL A 128 -7.41 -4.82 1.18
N SER A 129 -8.66 -4.45 1.39
CA SER A 129 -9.55 -3.89 0.39
C SER A 129 -9.84 -2.43 0.70
N THR A 130 -9.86 -1.56 -0.31
CA THR A 130 -10.17 -0.15 -0.11
C THR A 130 -11.03 0.38 -1.24
N VAL A 131 -12.14 0.99 -0.89
CA VAL A 131 -12.96 1.79 -1.80
C VAL A 131 -12.96 3.21 -1.27
N PHE A 132 -12.56 4.17 -2.10
CA PHE A 132 -12.73 5.57 -1.74
C PHE A 132 -13.34 6.38 -2.88
N ALA A 133 -14.32 7.20 -2.50
CA ALA A 133 -14.97 8.16 -3.40
C ALA A 133 -14.37 9.55 -3.20
N TYR A 134 -14.02 10.22 -4.30
CA TYR A 134 -13.47 11.57 -4.28
C TYR A 134 -14.04 12.42 -5.41
N GLY A 135 -14.07 13.73 -5.23
CA GLY A 135 -14.74 14.64 -6.16
C GLY A 135 -15.23 15.92 -5.48
N GLN A 136 -15.80 16.82 -6.28
CA GLN A 136 -16.35 18.08 -5.78
C GLN A 136 -17.48 17.87 -4.77
N THR A 137 -17.73 18.84 -3.90
CA THR A 137 -18.98 18.90 -3.13
C THR A 137 -20.20 18.80 -4.04
N GLY A 138 -21.21 18.02 -3.64
CA GLY A 138 -22.42 17.80 -4.44
C GLY A 138 -22.25 16.90 -5.66
N SER A 139 -21.12 16.20 -5.83
CA SER A 139 -20.92 15.27 -6.96
C SER A 139 -21.48 13.85 -6.75
N GLY A 140 -22.08 13.56 -5.59
CA GLY A 140 -22.70 12.27 -5.29
C GLY A 140 -21.81 11.25 -4.55
N LYS A 141 -20.69 11.68 -3.94
CA LYS A 141 -19.78 10.81 -3.15
C LYS A 141 -20.51 10.05 -2.05
N THR A 142 -21.10 10.77 -1.09
CA THR A 142 -21.81 10.19 0.06
C THR A 142 -22.97 9.31 -0.38
N PHE A 143 -23.75 9.74 -1.38
CA PHE A 143 -24.82 8.91 -1.96
C PHE A 143 -24.28 7.56 -2.46
N THR A 144 -23.16 7.59 -3.19
CA THR A 144 -22.51 6.37 -3.71
C THR A 144 -22.00 5.47 -2.60
N VAL A 145 -21.24 6.05 -1.65
CA VAL A 145 -20.57 5.29 -0.59
C VAL A 145 -21.60 4.69 0.35
N SER A 146 -22.65 5.43 0.74
CA SER A 146 -23.69 4.91 1.63
C SER A 146 -24.46 3.72 1.03
N GLU A 147 -24.75 3.72 -0.27
CA GLU A 147 -25.36 2.55 -0.92
C GLU A 147 -24.39 1.36 -1.01
N ILE A 148 -23.10 1.63 -1.29
CA ILE A 148 -22.05 0.59 -1.28
C ILE A 148 -21.88 -0.01 0.12
N GLU A 149 -21.87 0.80 1.18
CA GLU A 149 -21.80 0.35 2.57
C GLU A 149 -22.95 -0.62 2.90
N GLN A 150 -24.16 -0.33 2.43
CA GLN A 150 -25.30 -1.22 2.63
C GLN A 150 -25.15 -2.56 1.90
N LEU A 151 -24.65 -2.54 0.66
CA LEU A 151 -24.44 -3.73 -0.14
C LEU A 151 -23.30 -4.60 0.42
N VAL A 152 -22.21 -3.97 0.88
CA VAL A 152 -21.11 -4.64 1.59
C VAL A 152 -21.62 -5.35 2.84
N ALA A 153 -22.42 -4.67 3.67
CA ALA A 153 -22.98 -5.25 4.88
C ALA A 153 -23.81 -6.51 4.59
N LYS A 154 -24.61 -6.48 3.52
CA LYS A 154 -25.40 -7.64 3.06
C LYS A 154 -24.51 -8.77 2.54
N SER A 155 -23.54 -8.49 1.66
CA SER A 155 -22.67 -9.54 1.11
C SER A 155 -21.79 -10.19 2.18
N LEU A 156 -21.22 -9.40 3.10
CA LEU A 156 -20.36 -9.88 4.18
C LEU A 156 -21.11 -10.84 5.12
N MET A 157 -22.40 -10.60 5.36
CA MET A 157 -23.22 -11.34 6.32
C MET A 157 -24.25 -12.27 5.65
N SER A 158 -24.12 -12.52 4.35
CA SER A 158 -25.04 -13.35 3.56
C SER A 158 -24.90 -14.86 3.82
N GLY A 159 -23.83 -15.29 4.49
CA GLY A 159 -23.47 -16.70 4.65
C GLY A 159 -22.84 -17.34 3.40
N GLY A 160 -22.60 -16.57 2.34
CA GLY A 160 -21.97 -17.07 1.10
C GLY A 160 -20.44 -17.17 1.13
N LEU A 161 -19.81 -16.77 2.24
CA LEU A 161 -18.35 -16.80 2.42
C LEU A 161 -17.94 -18.04 3.22
N GLU A 162 -16.82 -18.64 2.87
CA GLU A 162 -16.37 -19.88 3.51
C GLU A 162 -15.83 -19.62 4.93
N GLY A 163 -16.32 -20.41 5.89
CA GLY A 163 -15.93 -20.38 7.30
C GLY A 163 -16.66 -19.34 8.14
N GLU A 164 -16.62 -19.50 9.47
CA GLU A 164 -17.11 -18.49 10.42
C GLU A 164 -15.94 -17.60 10.87
N ARG A 165 -16.16 -16.28 10.89
CA ARG A 165 -15.16 -15.30 11.34
C ARG A 165 -15.84 -14.20 12.12
N LYS A 166 -15.14 -13.68 13.13
CA LYS A 166 -15.59 -12.50 13.84
C LYS A 166 -15.30 -11.27 13.00
N VAL A 167 -16.30 -10.41 12.89
CA VAL A 167 -16.22 -9.17 12.12
C VAL A 167 -16.39 -8.01 13.09
N TYR A 168 -15.55 -7.00 12.95
CA TYR A 168 -15.60 -5.80 13.75
C TYR A 168 -15.67 -4.57 12.85
N ALA A 169 -16.42 -3.55 13.24
CA ALA A 169 -16.47 -2.29 12.53
C ALA A 169 -16.11 -1.11 13.44
N CYS A 170 -15.42 -0.13 12.88
CA CYS A 170 -15.25 1.19 13.47
C CYS A 170 -15.49 2.25 12.38
N ILE A 171 -16.14 3.35 12.75
CA ILE A 171 -16.43 4.44 11.83
C ILE A 171 -15.87 5.73 12.41
N ILE A 172 -14.96 6.35 11.67
CA ILE A 172 -14.24 7.53 12.12
C ILE A 172 -14.46 8.70 11.17
N GLU A 173 -14.28 9.90 11.72
CA GLU A 173 -14.32 11.17 11.01
C GLU A 173 -12.93 11.83 11.04
N LEU A 174 -12.45 12.29 9.88
CA LEU A 174 -11.28 13.14 9.79
C LEU A 174 -11.69 14.57 9.42
N ALA A 175 -11.44 15.52 10.33
CA ALA A 175 -11.56 16.95 10.08
C ALA A 175 -10.15 17.56 10.09
N GLY A 176 -9.61 17.85 8.90
CA GLY A 176 -8.21 18.21 8.72
C GLY A 176 -7.29 17.07 9.17
N ASN A 177 -6.43 17.33 10.16
CA ASN A 177 -5.57 16.32 10.77
C ASN A 177 -6.13 15.75 12.08
N SER A 178 -7.26 16.26 12.56
CA SER A 178 -7.94 15.74 13.74
C SER A 178 -8.81 14.55 13.37
N SER A 179 -8.80 13.51 14.20
CA SER A 179 -9.53 12.26 13.99
C SER A 179 -10.47 12.01 15.15
N PHE A 180 -11.69 11.57 14.86
CA PHE A 180 -12.73 11.32 15.86
C PHE A 180 -13.47 10.02 15.59
N ASP A 181 -13.88 9.33 16.65
CA ASP A 181 -14.70 8.11 16.56
C ASP A 181 -16.19 8.48 16.57
N LEU A 182 -16.90 8.23 15.46
CA LEU A 182 -18.32 8.56 15.30
C LEU A 182 -19.25 7.66 16.11
N LEU A 183 -18.80 6.45 16.48
CA LEU A 183 -19.59 5.50 17.26
C LEU A 183 -19.42 5.73 18.78
N ASN A 184 -18.34 6.41 19.18
CA ASN A 184 -18.02 6.77 20.56
C ASN A 184 -18.21 8.27 20.85
N SER A 185 -19.32 8.85 20.39
CA SER A 185 -19.69 10.25 20.64
C SER A 185 -18.63 11.27 20.22
N ARG A 186 -17.95 11.02 19.08
CA ARG A 186 -16.92 11.89 18.51
C ARG A 186 -15.73 12.12 19.46
N LYS A 187 -15.37 11.12 20.25
CA LYS A 187 -14.14 11.17 21.05
C LYS A 187 -12.92 11.25 20.13
N PRO A 188 -11.91 12.07 20.48
CA PRO A 188 -10.70 12.21 19.68
C PRO A 188 -9.89 10.90 19.71
N ILE A 189 -9.35 10.54 18.56
CA ILE A 189 -8.48 9.36 18.37
C ILE A 189 -7.15 9.79 17.74
N SER A 190 -6.13 8.94 17.86
CA SER A 190 -4.81 9.19 17.29
C SER A 190 -4.49 8.20 16.17
N VAL A 191 -4.04 8.71 15.02
CA VAL A 191 -3.51 7.90 13.92
C VAL A 191 -2.01 7.73 14.12
N LEU A 192 -1.61 6.55 14.59
CA LEU A 192 -0.24 6.21 14.96
C LEU A 192 0.31 5.10 14.06
N GLU A 193 1.62 4.89 14.12
CA GLU A 193 2.30 3.78 13.46
C GLU A 193 3.00 2.96 14.54
N ASP A 194 2.81 1.65 14.51
CA ASP A 194 3.50 0.76 15.43
C ASP A 194 4.96 0.49 15.00
N SER A 195 5.69 -0.29 15.79
CA SER A 195 7.08 -0.66 15.49
C SER A 195 7.24 -1.42 14.17
N PHE A 196 6.15 -1.96 13.61
CA PHE A 196 6.15 -2.73 12.36
C PHE A 196 5.75 -1.90 11.15
N GLY A 197 5.44 -0.62 11.36
CA GLY A 197 5.06 0.29 10.30
C GLY A 197 3.59 0.20 9.91
N VAL A 198 2.74 -0.46 10.70
CA VAL A 198 1.30 -0.58 10.43
C VAL A 198 0.56 0.60 11.06
N THR A 199 -0.39 1.18 10.31
CA THR A 199 -1.19 2.30 10.79
C THR A 199 -2.25 1.81 11.78
N GLN A 200 -2.24 2.36 12.99
CA GLN A 200 -3.17 2.05 14.08
C GLN A 200 -4.08 3.24 14.40
N LEU A 201 -5.35 2.96 14.66
CA LEU A 201 -6.37 3.95 15.09
C LEU A 201 -6.51 3.91 16.62
N ALA A 202 -5.53 4.46 17.33
CA ALA A 202 -5.48 4.40 18.78
C ALA A 202 -6.63 5.19 19.43
N GLY A 203 -7.44 4.48 20.23
CA GLY A 203 -8.60 5.03 20.93
C GLY A 203 -9.94 4.89 20.19
N ALA A 204 -9.94 4.36 18.96
CA ALA A 204 -11.18 4.00 18.27
C ALA A 204 -11.77 2.72 18.86
N LEU A 205 -13.09 2.70 19.08
CA LEU A 205 -13.80 1.50 19.51
C LEU A 205 -14.17 0.65 18.30
N GLU A 206 -13.93 -0.66 18.44
CA GLU A 206 -14.38 -1.66 17.49
C GLU A 206 -15.63 -2.34 18.02
N HIS A 207 -16.67 -2.39 17.19
CA HIS A 207 -17.94 -3.04 17.51
C HIS A 207 -18.01 -4.36 16.76
N GLU A 208 -18.22 -5.46 17.49
CA GLU A 208 -18.45 -6.78 16.90
C GLU A 208 -19.80 -6.78 16.15
N ILE A 209 -19.78 -7.37 14.96
CA ILE A 209 -20.92 -7.43 14.05
C ILE A 209 -21.37 -8.87 13.90
N THR A 210 -22.58 -9.16 14.38
CA THR A 210 -23.18 -10.51 14.32
C THR A 210 -24.11 -10.70 13.12
N GLU A 211 -24.63 -9.62 12.55
CA GLU A 211 -25.56 -9.66 11.41
C GLU A 211 -25.49 -8.38 10.56
N ALA A 212 -26.03 -8.44 9.33
CA ALA A 212 -26.06 -7.29 8.43
C ALA A 212 -26.77 -6.09 9.04
N ALA A 213 -27.88 -6.32 9.76
CA ALA A 213 -28.68 -5.26 10.39
C ALA A 213 -27.88 -4.46 11.42
N ALA A 214 -27.04 -5.13 12.22
CA ALA A 214 -26.19 -4.48 13.22
C ALA A 214 -25.18 -3.52 12.57
N LEU A 215 -24.53 -3.93 11.46
CA LEU A 215 -23.61 -3.05 10.74
C LEU A 215 -24.34 -1.85 10.11
N LEU A 216 -25.52 -2.09 9.53
CA LEU A 216 -26.35 -1.02 8.96
C LEU A 216 -26.77 0.01 10.02
N GLU A 217 -27.12 -0.44 11.23
CA GLU A 217 -27.46 0.44 12.35
C GLU A 217 -26.26 1.31 12.76
N LEU A 218 -25.04 0.75 12.82
CA LEU A 218 -23.83 1.53 13.12
C LEU A 218 -23.54 2.57 12.04
N ILE A 219 -23.70 2.22 10.76
CA ILE A 219 -23.53 3.14 9.63
C ILE A 219 -24.56 4.29 9.74
N GLU A 220 -25.83 3.98 9.98
CA GLU A 220 -26.88 4.98 10.13
C GLU A 220 -26.66 5.89 11.35
N LYS A 221 -26.22 5.31 12.47
CA LYS A 221 -25.86 6.05 13.69
C LYS A 221 -24.71 7.03 13.41
N ALA A 222 -23.64 6.57 12.76
CA ALA A 222 -22.51 7.43 12.39
C ALA A 222 -22.94 8.53 11.40
N ALA A 223 -23.76 8.20 10.40
CA ALA A 223 -24.29 9.16 9.43
C ALA A 223 -25.18 10.22 10.09
N THR A 224 -26.02 9.83 11.04
CA THR A 224 -26.87 10.75 11.81
C THR A 224 -26.02 11.68 12.65
N PHE A 225 -25.00 11.16 13.34
CA PHE A 225 -24.08 11.98 14.15
C PHE A 225 -23.32 12.98 13.28
N ARG A 226 -22.87 12.55 12.09
CA ARG A 226 -22.23 13.41 11.10
C ARG A 226 -23.18 14.52 10.62
N ARG A 227 -24.47 14.24 10.45
CA ARG A 227 -25.50 15.21 10.01
C ARG A 227 -25.88 16.24 11.09
N THR A 228 -25.97 15.83 12.35
CA THR A 228 -26.47 16.70 13.45
C THR A 228 -25.41 17.63 14.03
N ALA A 229 -24.11 17.34 13.84
CA ALA A 229 -23.02 18.20 14.30
C ALA A 229 -22.96 19.59 13.60
N SER A 230 -23.66 19.78 12.47
CA SER A 230 -23.69 21.06 11.75
C SER A 230 -24.87 21.93 12.18
N THR A 231 -24.62 23.00 12.92
CA THR A 231 -25.60 23.99 13.40
C THR A 231 -26.17 24.93 12.32
N PHE A 232 -25.82 24.76 11.05
CA PHE A 232 -26.39 25.56 9.95
C PHE A 232 -26.63 24.68 8.72
N LYS A 233 -27.78 24.87 8.07
CA LYS A 233 -28.17 24.30 6.77
C LYS A 233 -27.00 24.38 5.76
N ASN A 234 -26.21 23.30 5.68
CA ASN A 234 -25.58 22.69 4.50
C ASN A 234 -24.42 21.76 4.93
N ASP A 235 -24.70 20.45 4.76
CA ASP A 235 -23.87 19.31 4.36
C ASP A 235 -22.52 19.06 5.06
N ALA A 236 -22.56 18.54 6.29
CA ALA A 236 -21.38 18.03 7.01
C ALA A 236 -20.57 16.98 6.23
N SER A 237 -21.21 16.24 5.30
CA SER A 237 -20.52 15.25 4.46
C SER A 237 -19.47 15.87 3.52
N SER A 238 -19.59 17.17 3.24
CA SER A 238 -18.68 17.89 2.36
C SER A 238 -17.38 18.32 3.04
N ARG A 239 -17.31 18.29 4.38
CA ARG A 239 -16.26 18.99 5.15
C ARG A 239 -15.35 18.12 5.99
N SER A 240 -15.72 16.87 6.20
CA SER A 240 -14.89 15.87 6.85
C SER A 240 -14.84 14.60 6.02
N HIS A 241 -13.75 13.84 6.12
CA HIS A 241 -13.67 12.51 5.51
C HIS A 241 -14.27 11.49 6.46
N ALA A 242 -15.21 10.65 5.99
CA ALA A 242 -15.68 9.52 6.76
C ALA A 242 -14.98 8.24 6.31
N ILE A 243 -14.57 7.43 7.28
CA ILE A 243 -13.88 6.15 7.04
C ILE A 243 -14.61 5.10 7.86
N CYS A 244 -15.30 4.20 7.17
CA CYS A 244 -15.79 2.95 7.74
C CYS A 244 -14.72 1.88 7.53
N ARG A 245 -14.12 1.39 8.61
CA ARG A 245 -13.14 0.31 8.60
C ARG A 245 -13.78 -0.94 9.19
N ILE A 246 -13.85 -1.98 8.38
CA ILE A 246 -14.30 -3.32 8.78
C ILE A 246 -13.05 -4.21 8.90
N ARG A 247 -12.86 -4.81 10.07
CA ARG A 247 -11.81 -5.79 10.37
C ARG A 247 -12.44 -7.19 10.43
N ILE A 248 -11.84 -8.14 9.73
CA ILE A 248 -12.29 -9.53 9.67
C ILE A 248 -11.20 -10.37 10.31
N GLU A 249 -11.51 -10.98 11.45
CA GLU A 249 -10.56 -11.75 12.23
C GLU A 249 -10.08 -12.97 11.42
N SER A 250 -8.77 -13.15 11.38
CA SER A 250 -8.18 -14.33 10.75
C SER A 250 -8.52 -15.58 11.59
N PRO A 251 -8.96 -16.69 10.96
CA PRO A 251 -9.11 -17.96 11.67
C PRO A 251 -7.77 -18.54 12.13
N ILE A 252 -6.65 -18.03 11.60
CA ILE A 252 -5.29 -18.41 11.96
C ILE A 252 -4.75 -17.33 12.91
N PRO A 253 -4.48 -17.64 14.20
CA PRO A 253 -4.09 -16.65 15.20
C PRO A 253 -2.80 -15.88 14.88
N THR A 254 -1.90 -16.48 14.10
CA THR A 254 -0.62 -15.87 13.74
C THR A 254 -0.67 -15.08 12.43
N ALA A 255 -1.79 -15.12 11.72
CA ALA A 255 -1.95 -14.47 10.43
C ALA A 255 -2.69 -13.13 10.56
N GLU A 256 -2.45 -12.20 9.64
CA GLU A 256 -3.03 -10.86 9.70
C GLU A 256 -4.54 -10.87 9.37
N ASP A 257 -5.30 -10.08 10.12
CA ASP A 257 -6.73 -9.86 9.89
C ASP A 257 -7.01 -9.18 8.55
N GLY A 258 -8.11 -9.58 7.93
CA GLY A 258 -8.67 -8.91 6.75
C GLY A 258 -9.12 -7.49 7.06
N LEU A 259 -8.90 -6.56 6.14
CA LEU A 259 -9.33 -5.17 6.29
C LEU A 259 -10.10 -4.70 5.07
N LEU A 260 -11.28 -4.10 5.28
CA LEU A 260 -12.05 -3.43 4.25
C LEU A 260 -12.31 -1.98 4.67
N TYR A 261 -11.83 -1.05 3.85
CA TYR A 261 -12.03 0.39 4.03
C TYR A 261 -13.05 0.91 3.03
N LEU A 262 -14.12 1.53 3.53
CA LEU A 262 -15.09 2.27 2.74
C LEU A 262 -15.01 3.75 3.13
N ILE A 263 -14.63 4.58 2.18
CA ILE A 263 -14.18 5.95 2.47
C ILE A 263 -14.96 6.95 1.63
N ASP A 264 -15.61 7.88 2.30
CA ASP A 264 -16.26 9.05 1.73
C ASP A 264 -15.40 10.28 2.01
N LEU A 265 -14.62 10.71 1.01
CA LEU A 265 -13.75 11.87 1.17
C LEU A 265 -14.57 13.18 1.13
N ALA A 266 -14.10 14.16 1.90
CA ALA A 266 -14.60 15.54 1.83
C ALA A 266 -14.51 16.08 0.39
N GLY A 267 -15.46 16.94 0.05
CA GLY A 267 -15.53 17.53 -1.29
C GLY A 267 -14.44 18.57 -1.49
N SER A 268 -13.82 18.60 -2.67
CA SER A 268 -13.06 19.79 -3.07
C SER A 268 -14.04 20.90 -3.44
N GLU A 269 -14.10 21.98 -2.67
CA GLU A 269 -14.96 23.14 -2.99
C GLU A 269 -14.46 23.87 -4.23
N ALA A 270 -15.37 24.42 -5.05
CA ALA A 270 -14.96 25.24 -6.18
C ALA A 270 -14.57 26.65 -5.70
N ALA A 271 -13.65 27.30 -6.40
CA ALA A 271 -13.19 28.64 -6.05
C ALA A 271 -14.32 29.68 -5.91
N ARG A 272 -15.44 29.48 -6.62
CA ARG A 272 -16.64 30.32 -6.54
C ARG A 272 -17.39 30.18 -5.21
N ASP A 273 -17.34 29.00 -4.58
CA ASP A 273 -18.01 28.71 -3.32
C ASP A 273 -17.25 29.34 -2.14
N ILE A 274 -15.93 29.55 -2.33
CA ILE A 274 -15.01 30.13 -1.34
C ILE A 274 -15.28 31.62 -1.10
N ALA A 275 -15.82 32.34 -2.10
CA ALA A 275 -16.00 33.80 -2.04
C ALA A 275 -16.94 34.27 -0.91
N ASN A 276 -17.83 33.39 -0.44
CA ASN A 276 -18.83 33.72 0.59
C ASN A 276 -18.52 33.05 1.95
N HIS A 277 -17.28 32.59 2.18
CA HIS A 277 -16.92 31.93 3.43
C HIS A 277 -16.59 32.89 4.56
N THR A 278 -17.05 32.54 5.76
CA THR A 278 -16.56 33.14 7.00
C THR A 278 -15.10 32.72 7.26
N PRO A 279 -14.34 33.43 8.12
CA PRO A 279 -12.96 33.08 8.43
C PRO A 279 -12.78 31.63 8.90
N ASP A 280 -13.70 31.11 9.73
CA ASP A 280 -13.67 29.72 10.20
C ASP A 280 -13.88 28.73 9.04
N ARG A 281 -14.83 29.02 8.14
CA ARG A 281 -15.04 28.21 6.94
C ARG A 281 -13.86 28.24 5.99
N MET A 282 -13.18 29.38 5.87
CA MET A 282 -11.94 29.47 5.08
C MET A 282 -10.83 28.61 5.68
N LYS A 283 -10.72 28.53 7.01
CA LYS A 283 -9.74 27.67 7.68
C LYS A 283 -10.03 26.19 7.43
N GLU A 284 -11.28 25.78 7.60
CA GLU A 284 -11.76 24.42 7.32
C GLU A 284 -11.53 24.02 5.85
N ALA A 285 -11.91 24.88 4.91
CA ALA A 285 -11.69 24.66 3.47
C ALA A 285 -10.19 24.51 3.13
N ARG A 286 -9.30 25.25 3.80
CA ARG A 286 -7.85 25.08 3.63
C ARG A 286 -7.39 23.71 4.10
N GLU A 287 -7.83 23.25 5.28
CA GLU A 287 -7.45 21.95 5.82
C GLU A 287 -7.91 20.79 4.94
N ILE A 288 -9.15 20.84 4.42
CA ILE A 288 -9.66 19.87 3.44
C ILE A 288 -8.76 19.86 2.20
N ASN A 289 -8.49 21.03 1.62
CA ASN A 289 -7.67 21.15 0.42
C ASN A 289 -6.21 20.72 0.65
N THR A 290 -5.65 20.90 1.84
CA THR A 290 -4.33 20.38 2.20
C THR A 290 -4.34 18.87 2.18
N SER A 291 -5.30 18.21 2.86
CA SER A 291 -5.37 16.73 2.88
C SER A 291 -5.54 16.13 1.46
N LEU A 292 -6.38 16.75 0.62
CA LEU A 292 -6.56 16.35 -0.78
C LEU A 292 -5.33 16.65 -1.65
N SER A 293 -4.54 17.68 -1.32
CA SER A 293 -3.30 17.98 -2.04
C SER A 293 -2.21 16.97 -1.74
N VAL A 294 -2.04 16.62 -0.46
CA VAL A 294 -1.11 15.55 -0.05
C VAL A 294 -1.51 14.22 -0.69
N LEU A 295 -2.81 13.90 -0.75
CA LEU A 295 -3.32 12.72 -1.45
C LEU A 295 -2.89 12.72 -2.92
N LYS A 296 -3.02 13.85 -3.62
CA LYS A 296 -2.58 13.99 -5.03
C LYS A 296 -1.07 13.80 -5.20
N ASP A 297 -0.28 14.27 -4.25
CA ASP A 297 1.18 14.07 -4.28
C ASP A 297 1.56 12.62 -4.00
N CYS A 298 0.84 11.93 -3.10
CA CYS A 298 0.99 10.48 -2.91
C CYS A 298 0.67 9.69 -4.18
N ILE A 299 -0.43 10.05 -4.86
CA ILE A 299 -0.84 9.48 -6.15
C ILE A 299 0.27 9.65 -7.20
N ARG A 300 0.80 10.87 -7.36
CA ARG A 300 1.87 11.16 -8.33
C ARG A 300 3.12 10.36 -8.01
N GLY A 301 3.53 10.31 -6.74
CA GLY A 301 4.67 9.52 -6.29
C GLY A 301 4.51 8.04 -6.62
N ARG A 302 3.34 7.45 -6.30
CA ARG A 302 3.04 6.05 -6.60
C ARG A 302 3.09 5.76 -8.11
N ALA A 303 2.45 6.59 -8.93
CA ALA A 303 2.47 6.45 -10.38
C ALA A 303 3.90 6.51 -10.96
N THR A 304 4.76 7.41 -10.45
CA THR A 304 6.16 7.47 -10.90
C THR A 304 6.97 6.23 -10.52
N VAL A 305 6.73 5.65 -9.33
CA VAL A 305 7.37 4.41 -8.90
C VAL A 305 6.94 3.24 -9.78
N ASP A 306 5.65 3.15 -10.08
CA ASP A 306 5.11 2.07 -10.90
C ASP A 306 5.66 2.14 -12.33
N VAL A 307 5.73 3.32 -12.94
CA VAL A 307 6.37 3.51 -14.26
C VAL A 307 7.87 3.20 -14.24
N ALA A 308 8.58 3.56 -13.16
CA ALA A 308 10.01 3.24 -13.02
C ALA A 308 10.24 1.73 -12.88
N SER A 309 9.39 1.03 -12.13
CA SER A 309 9.41 -0.44 -12.01
C SER A 309 9.21 -1.12 -13.36
N LEU A 310 8.27 -0.61 -14.18
CA LEU A 310 7.98 -1.17 -15.51
C LEU A 310 9.07 -0.91 -16.55
N THR A 311 9.80 0.21 -16.44
CA THR A 311 10.79 0.63 -17.46
C THR A 311 12.24 0.25 -17.10
N GLY A 312 12.47 -0.32 -15.91
CA GLY A 312 13.80 -0.72 -15.44
C GLY A 312 14.79 0.45 -15.25
N LYS A 313 14.33 1.70 -15.39
CA LYS A 313 15.14 2.91 -15.20
C LYS A 313 15.02 3.38 -13.76
N THR A 314 15.93 2.90 -12.93
CA THR A 314 16.06 3.31 -11.53
C THR A 314 16.62 4.74 -11.43
N LYS A 315 15.74 5.75 -11.46
CA LYS A 315 16.06 7.00 -10.76
C LYS A 315 15.96 6.78 -9.25
N SER A 316 16.56 7.69 -8.48
CA SER A 316 16.57 7.68 -7.02
C SER A 316 15.22 7.29 -6.41
N PRO A 317 15.19 6.63 -5.23
CA PRO A 317 13.95 6.24 -4.57
C PRO A 317 13.02 7.44 -4.46
N THR A 318 11.83 7.35 -5.06
CA THR A 318 10.86 8.44 -5.05
C THR A 318 10.21 8.52 -3.68
N TYR A 319 10.37 9.64 -2.99
CA TYR A 319 9.73 9.88 -1.71
C TYR A 319 8.22 10.12 -1.89
N ILE A 320 7.40 9.36 -1.17
CA ILE A 320 5.93 9.50 -1.18
C ILE A 320 5.49 10.11 0.17
N PRO A 321 4.85 11.30 0.18
CA PRO A 321 4.60 12.08 1.38
C PRO A 321 3.38 11.62 2.21
N PHE A 322 3.17 10.31 2.39
CA PHE A 322 1.98 9.79 3.09
C PHE A 322 1.91 10.17 4.58
N ARG A 323 3.00 10.68 5.17
CA ARG A 323 3.03 11.15 6.57
C ARG A 323 2.49 12.57 6.77
N GLN A 324 2.26 13.33 5.69
CA GLN A 324 1.93 14.76 5.78
C GLN A 324 0.45 15.05 6.09
N SER A 325 -0.44 14.06 6.01
CA SER A 325 -1.84 14.20 6.42
C SER A 325 -2.35 12.96 7.14
N SER A 326 -3.28 13.10 8.08
CA SER A 326 -3.90 11.94 8.75
C SER A 326 -4.62 11.02 7.74
N LEU A 327 -5.23 11.59 6.70
CA LEU A 327 -5.85 10.82 5.62
C LEU A 327 -4.84 9.92 4.90
N THR A 328 -3.71 10.47 4.47
CA THR A 328 -2.70 9.70 3.75
C THR A 328 -1.92 8.73 4.63
N LYS A 329 -1.87 8.95 5.95
CA LYS A 329 -1.38 7.95 6.92
C LYS A 329 -2.30 6.74 7.00
N ILE A 330 -3.61 6.94 7.01
CA ILE A 330 -4.59 5.83 6.99
C ILE A 330 -4.55 5.10 5.65
N LEU A 331 -4.41 5.84 4.54
CA LEU A 331 -4.27 5.28 3.20
C LEU A 331 -2.85 4.85 2.83
N LYS A 332 -1.94 4.70 3.81
CA LYS A 332 -0.54 4.36 3.56
C LYS A 332 -0.43 3.09 2.72
N HIS A 333 -1.23 2.06 3.01
CA HIS A 333 -1.23 0.79 2.28
C HIS A 333 -1.57 0.91 0.79
N VAL A 334 -2.29 1.96 0.38
CA VAL A 334 -2.60 2.23 -1.03
C VAL A 334 -1.38 2.77 -1.78
N PHE A 335 -0.61 3.64 -1.13
CA PHE A 335 0.46 4.40 -1.79
C PHE A 335 1.87 3.88 -1.50
N ASP A 336 2.06 3.07 -0.47
CA ASP A 336 3.36 2.54 -0.09
C ASP A 336 3.80 1.45 -1.09
N PRO A 337 4.86 1.69 -1.90
CA PRO A 337 5.32 0.73 -2.88
C PRO A 337 6.02 -0.48 -2.25
N VAL A 338 6.37 -0.39 -0.96
CA VAL A 338 6.99 -1.47 -0.17
C VAL A 338 5.96 -2.12 0.76
N GLY A 339 4.67 -1.82 0.59
CA GLY A 339 3.59 -2.40 1.38
C GLY A 339 3.64 -3.93 1.35
N ARG A 340 3.69 -4.54 2.54
CA ARG A 340 3.81 -6.00 2.71
C ARG A 340 2.49 -6.76 2.51
N ARG A 341 1.36 -6.06 2.66
CA ARG A 341 0.02 -6.65 2.54
C ARG A 341 -0.50 -6.54 1.12
N SER A 342 -1.08 -7.63 0.62
CA SER A 342 -1.75 -7.63 -0.69
C SER A 342 -3.00 -6.74 -0.62
N CYS A 343 -2.97 -5.65 -1.39
CA CYS A 343 -4.00 -4.62 -1.38
C CYS A 343 -4.77 -4.60 -2.70
N LYS A 344 -6.10 -4.49 -2.63
CA LYS A 344 -6.94 -4.16 -3.78
C LYS A 344 -7.69 -2.86 -3.52
N THR A 345 -7.59 -1.93 -4.46
CA THR A 345 -8.13 -0.58 -4.31
C THR A 345 -9.06 -0.23 -5.47
N VAL A 346 -10.22 0.32 -5.15
CA VAL A 346 -11.13 0.95 -6.09
C VAL A 346 -11.21 2.44 -5.79
N VAL A 347 -10.97 3.24 -6.82
CA VAL A 347 -11.04 4.69 -6.74
C VAL A 347 -12.21 5.18 -7.56
N LEU A 348 -13.19 5.80 -6.89
CA LEU A 348 -14.40 6.35 -7.52
C LEU A 348 -14.31 7.87 -7.63
N ALA A 349 -14.10 8.37 -8.84
CA ALA A 349 -14.14 9.79 -9.17
C ALA A 349 -15.60 10.22 -9.42
N CYS A 350 -16.25 10.80 -8.40
CA CYS A 350 -17.62 11.31 -8.50
C CYS A 350 -17.64 12.70 -9.12
N VAL A 351 -18.41 12.89 -10.19
CA VAL A 351 -18.43 14.10 -11.01
C VAL A 351 -19.84 14.66 -11.15
N ASN A 352 -19.98 15.97 -10.95
CA ASN A 352 -21.18 16.72 -11.30
C ASN A 352 -21.21 16.91 -12.83
N PRO A 353 -22.27 16.47 -13.54
CA PRO A 353 -22.33 16.60 -14.99
C PRO A 353 -22.56 18.03 -15.48
N SER A 354 -22.94 18.98 -14.62
CA SER A 354 -23.34 20.34 -14.99
C SER A 354 -22.20 21.15 -15.62
N LEU A 355 -22.50 21.89 -16.70
CA LEU A 355 -21.53 22.70 -17.45
C LEU A 355 -20.77 23.74 -16.59
N PRO A 356 -21.41 24.45 -15.64
CA PRO A 356 -20.68 25.36 -14.75
C PRO A 356 -19.62 24.66 -13.89
N ASP A 357 -19.77 23.36 -13.64
CA ASP A 357 -18.88 22.53 -12.82
C ASP A 357 -17.94 21.66 -13.66
N ALA A 358 -18.01 21.73 -15.00
CA ALA A 358 -17.14 20.99 -15.90
C ALA A 358 -15.64 21.23 -15.61
N GLY A 359 -15.26 22.43 -15.17
CA GLY A 359 -13.89 22.73 -14.75
C GLY A 359 -13.44 22.00 -13.49
N ALA A 360 -14.33 21.87 -12.50
CA ALA A 360 -14.06 21.09 -11.29
C ALA A 360 -14.01 19.59 -11.62
N GLY A 361 -14.97 19.11 -12.43
CA GLY A 361 -14.99 17.74 -12.95
C GLY A 361 -13.72 17.38 -13.72
N LYS A 362 -13.20 18.28 -14.56
CA LYS A 362 -11.91 18.11 -15.26
C LYS A 362 -10.76 17.88 -14.30
N ASN A 363 -10.67 18.67 -13.22
CA ASN A 363 -9.63 18.50 -12.23
C ASN A 363 -9.75 17.14 -11.55
N THR A 364 -10.94 16.77 -11.08
CA THR A 364 -11.20 15.45 -10.48
C THR A 364 -10.75 14.33 -11.42
N LEU A 365 -11.22 14.32 -12.67
CA LEU A 365 -10.92 13.26 -13.64
C LEU A 365 -9.43 13.18 -14.01
N LYS A 366 -8.73 14.32 -14.12
CA LYS A 366 -7.28 14.33 -14.39
C LYS A 366 -6.47 13.71 -13.27
N TYR A 367 -6.90 13.83 -12.01
CA TYR A 367 -6.23 13.13 -10.90
C TYR A 367 -6.52 11.62 -10.90
N ALA A 368 -7.72 11.20 -11.29
CA ALA A 368 -8.05 9.78 -11.45
C ALA A 368 -7.20 9.16 -12.56
N GLU A 369 -7.07 9.85 -13.68
CA GLU A 369 -6.26 9.39 -14.81
C GLU A 369 -4.80 9.12 -14.41
N MET A 370 -4.23 9.89 -13.47
CA MET A 370 -2.88 9.66 -12.95
C MET A 370 -2.74 8.39 -12.09
N LEU A 371 -3.81 7.95 -11.44
CA LEU A 371 -3.84 6.71 -10.65
C LEU A 371 -3.95 5.47 -11.51
N ARG A 372 -4.41 5.63 -12.75
CA ARG A 372 -4.53 4.52 -13.68
C ARG A 372 -3.14 4.13 -14.18
N VAL A 373 -2.66 2.99 -13.68
CA VAL A 373 -1.41 2.39 -14.12
C VAL A 373 -1.71 1.30 -15.15
N LEU A 374 -1.17 1.48 -16.35
CA LEU A 374 -1.18 0.43 -17.37
C LEU A 374 0.06 -0.43 -17.19
N LEU A 375 -0.17 -1.71 -16.92
CA LEU A 375 0.88 -2.72 -16.91
C LEU A 375 1.15 -3.16 -18.35
N PRO A 376 2.40 -3.40 -18.76
CA PRO A 376 2.69 -4.11 -20.00
C PRO A 376 1.97 -5.46 -19.96
N LYS A 377 1.30 -5.83 -21.05
CA LYS A 377 0.86 -7.21 -21.26
C LYS A 377 2.10 -8.07 -21.11
N ALA A 378 2.05 -8.96 -20.12
CA ALA A 378 3.05 -9.99 -19.98
C ALA A 378 3.16 -10.69 -21.34
N LYS A 379 4.34 -10.65 -21.97
CA LYS A 379 4.63 -11.63 -23.03
C LYS A 379 4.38 -12.98 -22.38
N ALA A 380 3.73 -13.91 -23.09
CA ALA A 380 3.60 -15.28 -22.62
C ALA A 380 5.02 -15.76 -22.27
N GLN A 381 5.34 -15.77 -20.98
CA GLN A 381 6.65 -16.18 -20.53
C GLN A 381 6.71 -17.67 -20.78
N SER A 382 7.71 -18.09 -21.56
CA SER A 382 8.01 -19.51 -21.67
C SER A 382 8.19 -20.05 -20.26
N TYR A 383 7.56 -21.18 -19.98
CA TYR A 383 7.69 -21.85 -18.70
C TYR A 383 9.15 -21.96 -18.27
N ASP A 384 9.41 -21.55 -17.04
CA ASP A 384 10.70 -21.69 -16.39
C ASP A 384 10.47 -22.41 -15.03
N PRO A 385 11.06 -23.59 -14.82
CA PRO A 385 10.89 -24.36 -13.59
C PRO A 385 11.45 -23.66 -12.34
N GLU A 386 12.27 -22.61 -12.47
CA GLU A 386 12.78 -21.84 -11.35
C GLU A 386 11.97 -20.56 -11.09
N MET A 387 11.00 -20.23 -11.95
CA MET A 387 10.20 -19.02 -11.85
C MET A 387 8.70 -19.33 -11.68
N PRO A 388 8.18 -19.38 -10.43
CA PRO A 388 6.79 -19.70 -10.15
C PRO A 388 5.75 -18.84 -10.87
N ALA A 389 6.10 -17.58 -11.16
CA ALA A 389 5.24 -16.68 -11.91
C ALA A 389 4.89 -17.17 -13.34
N THR A 390 5.67 -18.10 -13.89
CA THR A 390 5.48 -18.66 -15.25
C THR A 390 4.68 -19.97 -15.28
N TRP A 391 4.33 -20.52 -14.11
CA TRP A 391 3.71 -21.84 -14.03
C TRP A 391 2.21 -21.79 -14.28
N ASP A 392 1.73 -22.67 -15.14
CA ASP A 392 0.31 -22.97 -15.29
C ASP A 392 -0.22 -23.75 -14.06
N ASN A 393 -1.54 -23.92 -14.00
CA ASN A 393 -2.20 -24.55 -12.85
C ASN A 393 -1.77 -26.02 -12.66
N GLU A 394 -1.64 -26.80 -13.73
CA GLU A 394 -1.25 -28.22 -13.64
C GLU A 394 0.18 -28.39 -13.09
N ARG A 395 1.13 -27.60 -13.61
CA ARG A 395 2.52 -27.65 -13.16
C ARG A 395 2.69 -27.13 -11.74
N LEU A 396 1.93 -26.10 -11.37
CA LEU A 396 1.88 -25.62 -9.99
C LEU A 396 1.39 -26.71 -9.04
N LYS A 397 0.27 -27.37 -9.35
CA LYS A 397 -0.26 -28.49 -8.54
C LYS A 397 0.77 -29.60 -8.37
N THR A 398 1.37 -30.03 -9.48
CA THR A 398 2.43 -31.05 -9.50
C THR A 398 3.62 -30.65 -8.62
N TRP A 399 4.04 -29.37 -8.69
CA TRP A 399 5.12 -28.88 -7.85
C TRP A 399 4.74 -28.86 -6.37
N ILE A 400 3.52 -28.41 -6.01
CA ILE A 400 3.02 -28.40 -4.63
C ILE A 400 3.03 -29.82 -4.06
N ASP A 401 2.47 -30.79 -4.79
CA ASP A 401 2.40 -32.19 -4.35
C ASP A 401 3.80 -32.78 -4.13
N ALA A 402 4.79 -32.41 -4.96
CA ALA A 402 6.15 -32.91 -4.86
C ALA A 402 7.01 -32.20 -3.80
N ASN A 403 6.67 -30.96 -3.41
CA ASN A 403 7.55 -30.07 -2.62
C ASN A 403 7.02 -29.70 -1.24
N SER A 404 5.85 -30.21 -0.85
CA SER A 404 5.14 -29.84 0.37
C SER A 404 5.50 -30.64 1.63
N GLY A 405 6.39 -31.64 1.51
CA GLY A 405 6.83 -32.47 2.64
C GLY A 405 5.91 -33.67 2.89
N ASN A 406 5.96 -34.23 4.10
CA ASN A 406 5.13 -35.36 4.53
C ASN A 406 4.47 -35.01 5.88
N PRO A 407 3.14 -35.02 6.00
CA PRO A 407 2.14 -35.36 4.97
C PRO A 407 2.09 -34.37 3.81
N ALA A 408 1.82 -34.84 2.59
CA ALA A 408 1.83 -33.99 1.40
C ALA A 408 0.65 -32.99 1.44
N ILE A 409 0.95 -31.72 1.14
CA ILE A 409 -0.09 -30.70 0.90
C ILE A 409 -0.62 -30.92 -0.51
N SER A 410 -1.94 -31.04 -0.64
CA SER A 410 -2.59 -31.23 -1.94
C SER A 410 -2.61 -29.94 -2.73
N GLY A 411 -2.00 -29.97 -3.91
CA GLY A 411 -2.04 -28.87 -4.87
C GLY A 411 -3.47 -28.52 -5.30
N GLU A 412 -4.37 -29.50 -5.34
CA GLU A 412 -5.78 -29.29 -5.72
C GLU A 412 -6.56 -28.47 -4.68
N LEU A 413 -6.22 -28.61 -3.40
CA LEU A 413 -6.83 -27.83 -2.31
C LEU A 413 -6.23 -26.42 -2.20
N VAL A 414 -4.93 -26.29 -2.43
CA VAL A 414 -4.22 -25.00 -2.33
C VAL A 414 -4.45 -24.10 -3.54
N ALA A 415 -4.36 -24.68 -4.73
CA ALA A 415 -4.47 -23.97 -6.01
C ALA A 415 -5.47 -24.67 -6.94
N PRO A 416 -6.77 -24.70 -6.61
CA PRO A 416 -7.79 -25.36 -7.42
C PRO A 416 -7.82 -24.84 -8.86
N THR A 417 -7.63 -23.53 -9.05
CA THR A 417 -7.70 -22.85 -10.35
C THR A 417 -6.52 -21.90 -10.63
N GLU A 418 -5.74 -21.59 -9.61
CA GLU A 418 -4.73 -20.55 -9.62
C GLU A 418 -3.48 -20.98 -10.40
N THR A 419 -2.92 -20.09 -11.20
CA THR A 419 -1.57 -20.21 -11.75
C THR A 419 -0.54 -19.81 -10.71
N GLY A 420 0.74 -20.09 -10.92
CA GLY A 420 1.77 -19.75 -9.91
C GLY A 420 1.84 -18.24 -9.63
N SER A 421 1.61 -17.40 -10.65
CA SER A 421 1.47 -15.95 -10.50
C SER A 421 0.24 -15.51 -9.69
N LEU A 422 -0.89 -16.22 -9.80
CA LEU A 422 -2.10 -15.93 -9.02
C LEU A 422 -1.92 -16.39 -7.56
N LEU A 423 -1.30 -17.55 -7.35
CA LEU A 423 -1.02 -18.07 -6.02
C LEU A 423 -0.07 -17.15 -5.24
N LEU A 424 0.93 -16.56 -5.90
CA LEU A 424 1.81 -15.54 -5.31
C LEU A 424 1.09 -14.25 -4.88
N ARG A 425 -0.08 -13.96 -5.45
CA ARG A 425 -0.88 -12.78 -5.07
C ARG A 425 -1.86 -13.08 -3.95
N LEU A 426 -2.12 -14.36 -3.66
CA LEU A 426 -3.07 -14.77 -2.63
C LEU A 426 -2.62 -14.21 -1.26
N PRO A 427 -3.54 -13.69 -0.43
CA PRO A 427 -3.18 -13.31 0.93
C PRO A 427 -2.58 -14.51 1.69
N ALA A 428 -1.52 -14.28 2.45
CA ALA A 428 -0.87 -15.34 3.23
C ALA A 428 -1.84 -16.10 4.15
N PRO A 429 -2.79 -15.46 4.87
CA PRO A 429 -3.77 -16.19 5.68
C PRO A 429 -4.61 -17.19 4.87
N GLU A 430 -5.03 -16.80 3.66
CA GLU A 430 -5.80 -17.66 2.76
C GLU A 430 -4.95 -18.81 2.20
N PHE A 431 -3.70 -18.55 1.81
CA PHE A 431 -2.78 -19.61 1.39
C PHE A 431 -2.63 -20.67 2.49
N LEU A 432 -2.36 -20.23 3.73
CA LEU A 432 -2.19 -21.11 4.88
C LEU A 432 -3.48 -21.89 5.18
N ALA A 433 -4.64 -21.22 5.15
CA ALA A 433 -5.93 -21.86 5.40
C ALA A 433 -6.21 -22.98 4.39
N ARG A 434 -5.83 -22.79 3.12
CA ARG A 434 -5.98 -23.84 2.11
C ARG A 434 -5.00 -24.99 2.29
N CYS A 435 -3.77 -24.72 2.73
CA CYS A 435 -2.82 -25.78 3.08
C CYS A 435 -3.38 -26.67 4.20
N LEU A 436 -3.98 -26.07 5.22
CA LEU A 436 -4.57 -26.77 6.37
C LEU A 436 -5.78 -27.65 6.02
N LYS A 437 -6.39 -27.48 4.83
CA LYS A 437 -7.43 -28.40 4.34
C LYS A 437 -6.85 -29.78 3.96
N SER A 438 -5.54 -29.88 3.75
CA SER A 438 -4.88 -31.15 3.42
C SER A 438 -4.77 -32.05 4.66
N PRO A 439 -5.13 -33.34 4.57
CA PRO A 439 -5.14 -34.23 5.74
C PRO A 439 -3.76 -34.34 6.42
N GLY A 440 -3.71 -34.05 7.72
CA GLY A 440 -2.51 -34.22 8.55
C GLY A 440 -1.52 -33.06 8.50
N VAL A 441 -1.76 -32.02 7.70
CA VAL A 441 -0.89 -30.84 7.62
C VAL A 441 -1.16 -29.91 8.80
N ASP A 442 -0.11 -29.49 9.50
CA ASP A 442 -0.19 -28.52 10.59
C ASP A 442 0.18 -27.09 10.15
N GLU A 443 0.00 -26.12 11.04
CA GLU A 443 0.24 -24.69 10.75
C GLU A 443 1.73 -24.39 10.48
N ASP A 444 2.64 -25.10 11.16
CA ASP A 444 4.08 -24.94 10.98
C ASP A 444 4.52 -25.41 9.59
N GLN A 445 4.02 -26.56 9.15
CA GLN A 445 4.26 -27.10 7.82
C GLN A 445 3.69 -26.18 6.74
N ALA A 446 2.46 -25.68 6.92
CA ALA A 446 1.85 -24.73 5.97
C ALA A 446 2.69 -23.45 5.83
N ARG A 447 3.20 -22.91 6.94
CA ARG A 447 4.09 -21.73 6.95
C ARG A 447 5.43 -22.00 6.29
N ALA A 448 6.05 -23.14 6.61
CA ALA A 448 7.31 -23.55 5.99
C ALA A 448 7.14 -23.71 4.47
N PHE A 449 6.01 -24.28 4.02
CA PHE A 449 5.69 -24.42 2.61
C PHE A 449 5.46 -23.08 1.91
N HIS A 450 4.68 -22.17 2.51
CA HIS A 450 4.50 -20.81 2.02
C HIS A 450 5.84 -20.07 1.88
N ALA A 451 6.70 -20.15 2.90
CA ALA A 451 8.04 -19.55 2.88
C ALA A 451 8.93 -20.16 1.78
N LYS A 452 8.89 -21.48 1.58
CA LYS A 452 9.61 -22.17 0.50
C LYS A 452 9.15 -21.69 -0.88
N PHE A 453 7.84 -21.59 -1.09
CA PHE A 453 7.26 -21.10 -2.36
C PHE A 453 7.63 -19.63 -2.61
N TRP A 454 7.56 -18.78 -1.57
CA TRP A 454 7.92 -17.37 -1.67
C TRP A 454 9.42 -17.16 -1.93
N ARG A 455 10.29 -17.94 -1.26
CA ARG A 455 11.74 -17.92 -1.47
C ARG A 455 12.10 -18.26 -2.90
N LEU A 456 11.45 -19.27 -3.49
CA LEU A 456 11.65 -19.62 -4.90
C LEU A 456 11.31 -18.46 -5.83
N HIS A 457 10.23 -17.72 -5.55
CA HIS A 457 9.91 -16.51 -6.30
C HIS A 457 10.98 -15.42 -6.13
N ILE A 458 11.46 -15.16 -4.91
CA ILE A 458 12.53 -14.17 -4.64
C ILE A 458 13.81 -14.53 -5.41
N ASP A 459 14.24 -15.79 -5.34
CA ASP A 459 15.46 -16.26 -5.98
C ASP A 459 15.35 -16.12 -7.51
N SER A 460 14.16 -16.37 -8.09
CA SER A 460 13.88 -16.13 -9.52
C SER A 460 14.02 -14.67 -9.96
N GLN A 461 13.77 -13.70 -9.06
CA GLN A 461 13.93 -12.28 -9.36
C GLN A 461 15.40 -11.84 -9.31
N LYS A 462 16.24 -12.52 -8.52
CA LYS A 462 17.68 -12.24 -8.42
C LYS A 462 18.47 -12.80 -9.61
N SER A 463 18.06 -13.95 -10.15
CA SER A 463 18.74 -14.62 -11.27
C SER A 463 18.54 -13.94 -12.64
N GLY A 464 17.45 -13.18 -12.83
CA GLY A 464 17.14 -12.45 -14.07
C GLY A 464 18.08 -11.28 -14.42
N GLY A 465 18.97 -10.86 -13.50
CA GLY A 465 19.83 -9.69 -13.67
C GLY A 465 21.20 -9.92 -14.34
N LYS A 466 21.59 -11.16 -14.66
CA LYS A 466 22.93 -11.47 -15.20
C LYS A 466 22.88 -12.59 -16.25
N LYS A 467 22.46 -12.28 -17.48
CA LYS A 467 22.90 -13.03 -18.68
C LYS A 467 23.06 -12.07 -19.86
N THR A 468 24.16 -11.32 -19.87
CA THR A 468 24.71 -10.75 -21.09
C THR A 468 26.11 -11.32 -21.22
N GLU A 469 26.29 -12.21 -22.18
CA GLU A 469 27.57 -12.84 -22.48
C GLU A 469 28.62 -11.77 -22.83
N SER A 470 29.69 -11.69 -22.05
CA SER A 470 30.93 -11.03 -22.47
C SER A 470 31.99 -12.08 -22.71
N LYS A 471 32.18 -12.43 -23.99
CA LYS A 471 33.46 -12.93 -24.49
C LYS A 471 34.50 -11.81 -24.33
N SER A 472 35.58 -12.07 -23.61
CA SER A 472 36.96 -11.78 -24.03
C SER A 472 37.95 -12.11 -22.92
N GLU A 473 38.92 -12.95 -23.24
CA GLU A 473 40.21 -13.06 -22.58
C GLU A 473 40.93 -11.70 -22.57
N ALA A 474 41.53 -11.33 -21.43
CA ALA A 474 42.80 -10.59 -21.36
C ALA A 474 43.36 -10.59 -19.93
N GLU A 475 44.63 -10.96 -19.81
CA GLU A 475 45.48 -10.98 -18.61
C GLU A 475 45.97 -9.56 -18.17
N PRO A 476 46.66 -9.42 -17.01
CA PRO A 476 46.50 -8.27 -16.12
C PRO A 476 47.54 -7.15 -16.31
N ALA A 477 47.10 -5.90 -16.17
CA ALA A 477 47.99 -4.74 -16.03
C ALA A 477 48.03 -4.25 -14.57
N LYS A 478 49.24 -4.24 -14.00
CA LYS A 478 49.61 -3.65 -12.71
C LYS A 478 49.51 -2.12 -12.76
N GLY A 479 49.01 -1.48 -11.68
CA GLY A 479 49.30 -0.04 -11.45
C GLY A 479 48.34 0.75 -10.56
N LYS A 480 48.56 0.68 -9.24
CA LYS A 480 48.35 1.70 -8.18
C LYS A 480 47.19 2.72 -8.29
N GLY A 481 46.27 2.60 -7.33
CA GLY A 481 45.38 3.67 -6.86
C GLY A 481 44.31 3.14 -5.91
N ARG A 482 44.66 2.87 -4.64
CA ARG A 482 43.74 2.30 -3.64
C ARG A 482 42.71 3.35 -3.22
N LYS A 483 41.62 3.48 -3.97
CA LYS A 483 40.33 4.00 -3.48
C LYS A 483 39.52 2.79 -3.03
N THR A 484 39.31 2.65 -1.73
CA THR A 484 38.42 1.65 -1.13
C THR A 484 36.97 1.94 -1.56
N ALA A 485 36.57 1.39 -2.70
CA ALA A 485 35.16 1.10 -2.94
C ALA A 485 34.77 -0.04 -1.97
N ILE A 486 33.90 0.27 -1.01
CA ILE A 486 33.29 -0.75 -0.16
C ILE A 486 32.43 -1.59 -1.09
N ASN A 487 32.84 -2.83 -1.33
CA ASN A 487 32.07 -3.79 -2.11
C ASN A 487 30.73 -4.00 -1.40
N GLN A 488 29.62 -3.69 -2.06
CA GLN A 488 28.27 -3.79 -1.50
C GLN A 488 27.89 -5.24 -1.12
N GLU A 489 28.64 -6.23 -1.61
CA GLU A 489 28.56 -7.65 -1.23
C GLU A 489 29.07 -7.93 0.20
N MET A 490 29.96 -7.09 0.79
CA MET A 490 30.51 -7.34 2.13
C MET A 490 29.55 -6.98 3.29
N LEU A 491 28.38 -6.40 3.01
CA LEU A 491 27.40 -6.00 4.04
C LEU A 491 26.24 -6.98 4.17
N SER A 492 26.18 -8.03 3.35
CA SER A 492 25.09 -9.01 3.36
C SER A 492 25.39 -10.29 4.16
N SER A 493 26.62 -10.48 4.64
CA SER A 493 27.02 -11.69 5.39
C SER A 493 28.14 -11.38 6.39
N SER A 494 28.13 -12.07 7.54
CA SER A 494 29.22 -12.01 8.53
C SER A 494 30.39 -12.96 8.21
N VAL A 495 30.32 -13.72 7.12
CA VAL A 495 31.37 -14.66 6.67
C VAL A 495 32.68 -13.94 6.42
N ASP A 496 33.81 -14.57 6.79
CA ASP A 496 35.13 -14.03 6.51
C ASP A 496 35.39 -14.04 4.98
N PRO A 497 35.75 -12.91 4.37
CA PRO A 497 36.11 -12.88 2.96
C PRO A 497 37.39 -13.66 2.63
N ASP A 498 38.23 -14.02 3.61
CA ASP A 498 39.37 -14.93 3.42
C ASP A 498 38.97 -16.39 3.69
N ALA A 499 38.96 -17.20 2.63
CA ALA A 499 38.62 -18.63 2.70
C ALA A 499 39.55 -19.47 3.60
N LYS A 500 40.74 -18.96 3.96
CA LYS A 500 41.69 -19.64 4.86
C LYS A 500 41.54 -19.22 6.33
N ALA A 501 40.64 -18.28 6.63
CA ALA A 501 40.45 -17.78 7.99
C ALA A 501 39.98 -18.86 8.99
N ASN A 502 39.34 -19.92 8.50
CA ASN A 502 38.88 -21.05 9.32
C ASN A 502 40.03 -21.92 9.85
N ASP A 503 41.26 -21.78 9.33
CA ASP A 503 42.44 -22.51 9.81
C ASP A 503 43.04 -21.89 11.09
N VAL A 504 42.59 -20.70 11.48
CA VAL A 504 43.06 -19.96 12.67
C VAL A 504 42.14 -20.27 13.88
N PRO A 505 42.68 -20.50 15.08
CA PRO A 505 41.86 -20.70 16.28
C PRO A 505 40.86 -19.56 16.51
N PHE A 506 39.62 -19.89 16.88
CA PHE A 506 38.50 -18.93 16.99
C PHE A 506 38.85 -17.63 17.74
N LYS A 507 39.45 -17.73 18.93
CA LYS A 507 39.78 -16.56 19.77
C LYS A 507 40.84 -15.65 19.16
N GLU A 508 41.65 -16.17 18.24
CA GLU A 508 42.71 -15.44 17.55
C GLU A 508 42.23 -14.76 16.26
N ARG A 509 41.05 -15.14 15.73
CA ARG A 509 40.47 -14.59 14.49
C ARG A 509 39.27 -13.68 14.69
N ILE A 510 39.00 -13.24 15.93
CA ILE A 510 37.91 -12.29 16.23
C ILE A 510 38.17 -10.95 15.54
N ARG A 511 37.19 -10.46 14.77
CA ARG A 511 37.29 -9.24 13.95
C ARG A 511 35.99 -8.43 13.94
N PRO A 512 36.04 -7.11 13.65
CA PRO A 512 34.85 -6.31 13.37
C PRO A 512 33.95 -6.95 12.31
N GLY A 513 32.63 -6.92 12.55
CA GLY A 513 31.62 -7.52 11.68
C GLY A 513 31.35 -9.01 11.95
N MET A 514 32.20 -9.69 12.73
CA MET A 514 31.98 -11.08 13.15
C MET A 514 30.84 -11.15 14.17
N VAL A 515 30.02 -12.19 14.10
CA VAL A 515 28.97 -12.45 15.10
C VAL A 515 29.41 -13.63 15.96
N VAL A 516 29.26 -13.49 17.28
CA VAL A 516 29.72 -14.48 18.27
C VAL A 516 28.63 -14.84 19.24
N ARG A 517 28.61 -16.10 19.66
CA ARG A 517 27.92 -16.54 20.87
C ARG A 517 28.78 -16.20 22.09
N TRP A 518 28.15 -15.73 23.16
CA TRP A 518 28.86 -15.36 24.38
C TRP A 518 28.17 -15.86 25.66
N SER A 519 28.92 -15.87 26.76
CA SER A 519 28.45 -16.25 28.09
C SER A 519 28.34 -15.02 29.00
N PRO A 520 27.13 -14.42 29.15
CA PRO A 520 26.96 -13.26 30.01
C PRO A 520 27.15 -13.62 31.51
N PRO A 521 27.74 -12.72 32.33
CA PRO A 521 27.78 -12.90 33.78
C PRO A 521 26.38 -13.02 34.39
N SER A 522 26.24 -13.76 35.49
CA SER A 522 24.96 -13.94 36.21
C SER A 522 24.32 -12.63 36.69
N THR A 523 25.10 -11.56 36.79
CA THR A 523 24.65 -10.22 37.20
C THR A 523 24.24 -9.33 36.02
N PHE A 524 24.25 -9.83 34.78
CA PHE A 524 23.91 -9.05 33.59
C PHE A 524 22.39 -8.80 33.51
N PRO A 525 21.93 -7.53 33.51
CA PRO A 525 20.52 -7.19 33.78
C PRO A 525 19.54 -7.50 32.64
N MET A 526 20.01 -7.98 31.48
CA MET A 526 19.24 -8.06 30.23
C MET A 526 19.50 -9.36 29.44
N GLY A 527 19.84 -10.46 30.11
CA GLY A 527 20.04 -11.76 29.45
C GLY A 527 18.73 -12.28 28.85
N LEU A 528 18.70 -12.56 27.54
CA LEU A 528 17.58 -13.23 26.89
C LEU A 528 17.80 -14.75 26.98
N PRO A 529 16.88 -15.53 27.60
CA PRO A 529 17.03 -16.97 27.70
C PRO A 529 17.19 -17.62 26.31
N GLY A 530 18.28 -18.35 26.09
CA GLY A 530 18.55 -19.04 24.83
C GLY A 530 19.15 -18.18 23.71
N LEU A 531 19.30 -16.86 23.90
CA LEU A 531 19.86 -15.97 22.87
C LEU A 531 20.97 -15.07 23.43
N ASN A 532 22.20 -15.58 23.36
CA ASN A 532 23.41 -14.85 23.74
C ASN A 532 24.30 -14.63 22.51
N MET A 533 23.94 -13.67 21.65
CA MET A 533 24.71 -13.34 20.45
C MET A 533 25.08 -11.86 20.39
N LEU A 534 26.26 -11.58 19.84
CA LEU A 534 26.83 -10.24 19.73
C LEU A 534 27.50 -10.05 18.36
N VAL A 535 27.40 -8.86 17.78
CA VAL A 535 28.23 -8.46 16.65
C VAL A 535 29.41 -7.62 17.14
N ILE A 536 30.63 -7.98 16.72
CA ILE A 536 31.85 -7.27 17.06
C ILE A 536 31.89 -5.95 16.29
N LEU A 537 31.97 -4.81 16.99
CA LEU A 537 32.08 -3.51 16.34
C LEU A 537 33.54 -3.09 16.19
N CYS A 538 34.28 -3.06 17.30
CA CYS A 538 35.68 -2.66 17.30
C CYS A 538 36.40 -3.09 18.60
N PRO A 539 37.75 -3.15 18.60
CA PRO A 539 38.51 -3.33 19.84
C PRO A 539 38.24 -2.19 20.83
N GLN A 540 38.13 -2.50 22.13
CA GLN A 540 37.86 -1.51 23.18
C GLN A 540 38.84 -0.32 23.13
N LEU A 541 40.12 -0.58 22.83
CA LEU A 541 41.17 0.45 22.74
C LEU A 541 40.97 1.44 21.57
N ALA A 542 40.20 1.07 20.55
CA ALA A 542 39.90 1.94 19.42
C ALA A 542 38.75 2.93 19.72
N VAL A 543 38.10 2.80 20.87
CA VAL A 543 36.93 3.59 21.26
C VAL A 543 37.36 4.85 22.01
N GLY A 544 36.75 5.99 21.66
CA GLY A 544 37.03 7.29 22.29
C GLY A 544 36.69 7.34 23.79
N PRO A 545 37.28 8.29 24.55
CA PRO A 545 37.21 8.32 26.02
C PRO A 545 35.83 8.66 26.59
N THR A 546 34.87 9.05 25.74
CA THR A 546 33.52 9.49 26.14
C THR A 546 32.44 8.44 25.92
N VAL A 547 32.76 7.32 25.26
CA VAL A 547 31.77 6.30 24.91
C VAL A 547 31.42 5.48 26.15
N ARG A 548 30.13 5.27 26.37
CA ARG A 548 29.59 4.43 27.44
C ARG A 548 28.92 3.21 26.86
N ASP A 549 29.01 2.09 27.56
CA ASP A 549 28.28 0.87 27.22
C ASP A 549 26.84 0.89 27.76
N LEU A 550 26.11 -0.19 27.50
CA LEU A 550 24.72 -0.38 27.89
C LEU A 550 24.50 -0.38 29.40
N THR A 551 25.54 -0.65 30.19
CA THR A 551 25.50 -0.57 31.66
C THR A 551 25.80 0.85 32.18
N GLY A 552 26.11 1.79 31.28
CA GLY A 552 26.45 3.17 31.60
C GLY A 552 27.95 3.36 31.90
N ASP A 553 28.75 2.31 31.79
CA ASP A 553 30.18 2.33 32.10
C ASP A 553 30.99 2.89 30.93
N LEU A 554 32.03 3.69 31.24
CA LEU A 554 32.95 4.16 30.21
C LEU A 554 33.69 2.99 29.57
N VAL A 555 33.56 2.88 28.25
CA VAL A 555 34.19 1.84 27.43
C VAL A 555 35.70 1.95 27.50
N ASN A 556 36.27 3.16 27.49
CA ASN A 556 37.71 3.35 27.61
C ASN A 556 38.03 4.16 28.88
N ARG A 557 38.35 3.47 29.99
CA ARG A 557 38.72 4.11 31.27
C ARG A 557 40.22 4.43 31.26
N SER A 558 40.56 5.72 31.32
CA SER A 558 41.94 6.17 31.53
C SER A 558 42.47 5.63 32.87
N GLY A 559 43.53 4.81 32.83
CA GLY A 559 44.25 4.38 34.03
C GLY A 559 44.17 2.89 34.40
N PHE A 560 43.55 2.03 33.58
CA PHE A 560 43.62 0.58 33.80
C PHE A 560 44.81 -0.03 33.04
N SER A 561 45.79 -0.51 33.81
CA SER A 561 46.90 -1.34 33.35
C SER A 561 46.40 -2.64 32.70
N SER A 562 47.12 -3.05 31.66
CA SER A 562 46.84 -4.06 30.65
C SER A 562 46.89 -5.52 31.15
N THR A 563 46.16 -5.88 32.20
CA THR A 563 46.37 -7.20 32.83
C THR A 563 45.26 -8.24 32.71
N ARG A 564 44.16 -8.05 31.96
CA ARG A 564 43.25 -9.18 31.63
C ARG A 564 42.50 -8.96 30.31
N GLY A 565 42.81 -9.82 29.33
CA GLY A 565 41.98 -10.11 28.15
C GLY A 565 41.95 -9.03 27.06
N THR A 566 41.99 -9.46 25.80
CA THR A 566 41.55 -8.61 24.69
C THR A 566 40.05 -8.40 24.83
N LYS A 567 39.58 -7.16 24.75
CA LYS A 567 38.16 -6.80 24.92
C LYS A 567 37.64 -6.05 23.70
N TYR A 568 36.37 -6.29 23.38
CA TYR A 568 35.70 -5.71 22.23
C TYR A 568 34.43 -4.97 22.63
N LEU A 569 34.19 -3.83 21.99
CA LEU A 569 32.88 -3.21 21.98
C LEU A 569 32.01 -3.95 20.96
N CYS A 570 30.87 -4.44 21.42
CA CYS A 570 29.96 -5.27 20.63
C CYS A 570 28.55 -4.69 20.67
N ALA A 571 27.75 -4.89 19.63
CA ALA A 571 26.31 -4.63 19.67
C ALA A 571 25.54 -5.92 19.92
N MET A 572 24.44 -5.83 20.68
CA MET A 572 23.58 -6.97 20.96
C MET A 572 22.81 -7.42 19.71
N VAL A 573 22.77 -8.73 19.48
CA VAL A 573 21.85 -9.34 18.52
C VAL A 573 20.58 -9.72 19.26
N LEU A 574 19.44 -9.25 18.76
CA LEU A 574 18.12 -9.50 19.33
C LEU A 574 17.29 -10.40 18.40
N PRO A 575 16.26 -11.11 18.90
CA PRO A 575 15.33 -11.80 18.03
C PRO A 575 14.59 -10.77 17.18
N GLY A 576 14.51 -11.04 15.87
CA GLY A 576 13.68 -10.30 14.94
C GLY A 576 12.22 -10.75 15.04
N PHE A 577 11.33 -10.06 14.32
CA PHE A 577 9.90 -10.34 14.37
C PHE A 577 9.51 -11.69 13.74
N MET A 578 10.31 -12.21 12.82
CA MET A 578 10.06 -13.52 12.20
C MET A 578 10.76 -14.63 13.00
N ALA A 579 10.21 -15.84 12.95
CA ALA A 579 10.87 -17.02 13.50
C ALA A 579 12.28 -17.17 12.89
N GLU A 580 13.27 -17.51 13.73
CA GLU A 580 14.67 -17.67 13.33
C GLU A 580 15.28 -16.45 12.61
N SER A 581 14.79 -15.25 12.92
CA SER A 581 15.36 -13.99 12.45
C SER A 581 15.94 -13.17 13.60
N TYR A 582 16.86 -12.28 13.27
CA TYR A 582 17.69 -11.56 14.21
C TYR A 582 17.88 -10.10 13.77
N GLU A 583 18.01 -9.18 14.72
CA GLU A 583 18.29 -7.77 14.46
C GLU A 583 19.54 -7.33 15.22
N LEU A 584 20.38 -6.49 14.58
CA LEU A 584 21.54 -5.89 15.20
C LEU A 584 21.14 -4.60 15.93
N SER A 585 21.15 -4.62 17.26
CA SER A 585 20.82 -3.46 18.07
C SER A 585 22.03 -2.56 18.26
N MET A 586 22.28 -1.68 17.29
CA MET A 586 23.41 -0.73 17.32
C MET A 586 23.39 0.24 18.50
N TRP A 587 22.25 0.40 19.17
CA TRP A 587 22.09 1.26 20.35
C TRP A 587 22.35 0.52 21.66
N ARG A 588 22.34 -0.82 21.66
CA ARG A 588 22.60 -1.66 22.82
C ARG A 588 23.99 -2.27 22.71
N GLN A 589 25.00 -1.48 23.08
CA GLN A 589 26.40 -1.87 22.96
C GLN A 589 27.00 -2.29 24.30
N VAL A 590 27.77 -3.37 24.35
CA VAL A 590 28.40 -3.90 25.56
C VAL A 590 29.87 -4.20 25.31
N VAL A 591 30.71 -4.00 26.34
CA VAL A 591 32.12 -4.39 26.28
C VAL A 591 32.27 -5.81 26.80
N VAL A 592 32.90 -6.67 26.00
CA VAL A 592 32.99 -8.12 26.29
C VAL A 592 34.43 -8.58 26.17
N ASP A 593 34.84 -9.43 27.12
CA ASP A 593 36.14 -10.10 27.12
C ASP A 593 36.13 -11.27 26.15
N VAL A 594 37.23 -11.45 25.39
CA VAL A 594 37.39 -12.58 24.47
C VAL A 594 37.21 -13.93 25.19
N GLU A 595 37.54 -14.02 26.49
CA GLU A 595 37.32 -15.24 27.26
C GLU A 595 35.84 -15.62 27.44
N GLN A 596 34.93 -14.65 27.31
CA GLN A 596 33.48 -14.88 27.38
C GLN A 596 32.85 -15.19 26.02
N MET A 597 33.64 -15.20 24.93
CA MET A 597 33.18 -15.55 23.59
C MET A 597 33.41 -17.03 23.34
N GLU A 598 32.35 -17.74 22.92
CA GLU A 598 32.32 -19.20 22.86
C GLU A 598 32.52 -19.74 21.44
N ALA A 599 31.83 -19.15 20.45
CA ALA A 599 31.87 -19.60 19.06
C ALA A 599 31.45 -18.48 18.10
N GLU A 600 31.86 -18.58 16.83
CA GLU A 600 31.33 -17.74 15.74
C GLU A 600 29.93 -18.24 15.35
N VAL A 601 29.06 -17.30 14.99
CA VAL A 601 27.77 -17.56 14.37
C VAL A 601 27.73 -16.80 13.06
N LEU A 602 27.24 -17.43 12.00
CA LEU A 602 27.09 -16.78 10.70
C LEU A 602 25.70 -16.16 10.60
N LEU A 603 25.66 -14.86 10.38
CA LEU A 603 24.43 -14.12 10.10
C LEU A 603 24.46 -13.56 8.68
N GLU A 604 23.40 -13.82 7.93
CA GLU A 604 23.18 -13.24 6.61
C GLU A 604 22.03 -12.26 6.63
N TYR A 605 22.28 -11.06 6.11
CA TYR A 605 21.28 -10.01 6.00
C TYR A 605 20.42 -10.25 4.77
N ASP A 606 19.14 -10.51 4.99
CA ASP A 606 18.16 -10.57 3.93
C ASP A 606 17.60 -9.16 3.68
N SER A 607 17.93 -8.57 2.53
CA SER A 607 17.44 -7.24 2.14
C SER A 607 15.92 -7.21 1.92
N GLY A 608 15.29 -8.36 1.67
CA GLY A 608 13.85 -8.52 1.51
C GLY A 608 13.10 -8.48 2.84
N THR A 609 13.59 -9.20 3.85
CA THR A 609 12.97 -9.19 5.18
C THR A 609 13.47 -8.05 6.07
N ARG A 610 14.67 -7.54 5.77
CA ARG A 610 15.48 -6.58 6.55
C ARG A 610 15.91 -7.11 7.91
N TYR A 611 15.96 -8.42 8.07
CA TYR A 611 16.49 -9.09 9.25
C TYR A 611 17.69 -9.97 8.88
N TYR A 612 18.47 -10.30 9.89
CA TYR A 612 19.55 -11.27 9.79
C TYR A 612 19.02 -12.67 10.10
N HIS A 613 19.54 -13.68 9.43
CA HIS A 613 19.20 -15.08 9.69
C HIS A 613 20.46 -15.87 9.99
N ILE A 614 20.37 -16.86 10.89
CA ILE A 614 21.49 -17.78 11.12
C ILE A 614 21.59 -18.71 9.92
N THR A 615 22.77 -18.75 9.31
CA THR A 615 23.10 -19.70 8.25
C THR A 615 23.96 -20.81 8.87
N LEU A 616 23.62 -22.07 8.59
CA LEU A 616 24.36 -23.25 9.06
C LEU A 616 25.70 -23.42 8.34
#